data_AF-A0A1Y2LLD0-F1
#
_entry.id   AF-A0A1Y2LLD0-F1
#
_cell.length_a   1.000
_cell.length_b   1.000
_cell.length_c   1.000
_cell.angle_alpha   90.00
_cell.angle_beta   90.00
_cell.angle_gamma   90.00
#
_symmetry.space_group_name_H-M   'P 1'
#
loop_
_entity.id
_entity.type
_entity.pdbx_description
1 polymer ?
#
loop_
_entity_poly.entity_id
_entity_poly.type
_entity_poly.pdbx_seq_one_letter_code
_entity_poly.pdbx_strand_id
1 'polypeptide(L)'
;MTAPPLSGTSWGTAKVLKQLFWESTVPKSLAPGNYLVRHELLALHQALNPQFYAECAQIVVSGSGSAQPTGDFLANIPGYASQNDPGIMVNTYADQSKTYTPPGPKVWTG
;
A
#
# COMPACT_ATOMS: atom_id res chain seq x y z
N MET A 1 -6.58 6.49 -2.70
CA MET A 1 -5.98 7.28 -1.62
C MET A 1 -5.01 8.26 -2.27
N THR A 2 -5.29 9.56 -2.24
CA THR A 2 -4.32 10.58 -2.64
C THR A 2 -3.52 10.98 -1.40
N ALA A 3 -2.21 10.79 -1.46
CA ALA A 3 -1.30 11.25 -0.41
C ALA A 3 -1.09 12.78 -0.53
N PRO A 4 -0.57 13.45 0.52
CA PRO A 4 -0.21 14.87 0.47
C PRO A 4 0.78 15.16 -0.68
N PRO A 5 1.07 16.45 -0.97
CA PRO A 5 2.18 16.82 -1.82
C PRO A 5 3.47 16.09 -1.46
N LEU A 6 4.31 15.83 -2.46
CA LEU A 6 5.56 15.07 -2.25
C LEU A 6 6.48 15.70 -1.20
N SER A 7 6.48 17.04 -1.13
CA SER A 7 7.22 17.84 -0.16
C SER A 7 6.53 17.97 1.22
N GLY A 8 5.35 17.40 1.40
CA GLY A 8 4.59 17.45 2.65
C GLY A 8 5.10 16.47 3.71
N THR A 9 4.72 16.69 4.97
CA THR A 9 5.09 15.83 6.11
C THR A 9 3.98 14.88 6.57
N SER A 10 2.77 15.01 6.02
CA SER A 10 1.57 14.26 6.44
C SER A 10 1.42 12.88 5.78
N TRP A 11 2.50 12.11 5.72
CA TRP A 11 2.53 10.79 5.09
C TRP A 11 1.92 9.67 5.94
N GLY A 12 1.49 8.58 5.30
CA GLY A 12 1.05 7.37 6.01
C GLY A 12 2.14 6.83 6.95
N THR A 13 3.37 6.76 6.48
CA THR A 13 4.55 6.35 7.27
C THR A 13 4.80 7.27 8.47
N ALA A 14 4.49 8.56 8.38
CA ALA A 14 4.60 9.48 9.52
C ALA A 14 3.57 9.17 10.62
N LYS A 15 2.37 8.69 10.25
CA LYS A 15 1.39 8.20 11.23
C LYS A 15 1.88 6.94 11.93
N VAL A 16 2.41 5.98 11.16
CA VAL A 16 2.99 4.74 11.70
C VAL A 16 4.14 5.04 12.66
N LEU A 17 5.06 5.95 12.28
CA LEU A 17 6.16 6.37 13.15
C LEU A 17 5.66 7.00 14.47
N LYS A 18 4.60 7.82 14.40
CA LYS A 18 4.04 8.50 15.58
C LYS A 18 3.26 7.56 16.50
N GLN A 19 2.53 6.61 15.93
CA GLN A 19 1.60 5.75 16.67
C GLN A 19 2.20 4.38 17.01
N LEU A 20 3.24 3.96 16.29
CA LEU A 20 3.86 2.64 16.36
C LEU A 20 2.91 1.49 15.98
N PHE A 21 1.79 1.79 15.30
CA PHE A 21 0.91 0.78 14.71
C PHE A 21 0.19 1.33 13.47
N TRP A 22 -0.39 0.42 12.69
CA TRP A 22 -1.37 0.69 11.66
C TRP A 22 -2.51 -0.32 11.80
N GLU A 23 -3.74 0.12 11.61
CA GLU A 23 -4.92 -0.75 11.69
C GLU A 23 -5.65 -0.75 10.35
N SER A 24 -6.16 -1.90 9.95
CA SER A 24 -6.97 -2.06 8.74
C SER A 24 -8.00 -3.16 8.96
N THR A 25 -9.20 -2.95 8.43
CA THR A 25 -10.32 -3.87 8.60
C THR A 25 -10.41 -4.82 7.41
N VAL A 26 -10.52 -6.12 7.67
CA VAL A 26 -10.83 -7.11 6.64
C VAL A 26 -12.22 -6.82 6.06
N PRO A 27 -12.39 -6.69 4.73
CA PRO A 27 -13.70 -6.44 4.13
C PRO A 27 -14.70 -7.53 4.46
N LYS A 28 -15.88 -7.15 4.96
CA LYS A 28 -16.91 -8.10 5.45
C LYS A 28 -17.47 -9.01 4.35
N SER A 29 -17.42 -8.57 3.09
CA SER A 29 -17.88 -9.33 1.94
C SER A 29 -16.87 -10.37 1.46
N LEU A 30 -15.61 -10.33 1.91
CA LEU A 30 -14.57 -11.28 1.53
C LEU A 30 -14.98 -12.71 1.88
N ALA A 31 -14.85 -13.63 0.92
CA ALA A 31 -15.18 -15.02 1.19
C ALA A 31 -14.27 -15.63 2.28
N PRO A 32 -14.81 -16.45 3.19
CA PRO A 32 -14.02 -17.07 4.25
C PRO A 32 -12.95 -18.01 3.68
N GLY A 33 -11.82 -18.13 4.38
CA GLY A 33 -10.70 -18.97 3.95
C GLY A 33 -9.37 -18.60 4.59
N ASN A 34 -8.29 -19.24 4.11
CA ASN A 34 -6.93 -18.95 4.54
C ASN A 34 -6.33 -17.86 3.66
N TYR A 35 -5.82 -16.79 4.26
CA TYR A 35 -5.21 -15.66 3.55
C TYR A 35 -3.84 -15.32 4.14
N LEU A 36 -2.99 -14.73 3.32
CA LEU A 36 -1.85 -13.95 3.78
C LEU A 36 -2.27 -12.49 3.86
N VAL A 37 -1.99 -11.84 4.99
CA VAL A 37 -1.98 -10.38 5.07
C VAL A 37 -0.54 -9.92 4.92
N ARG A 38 -0.32 -8.93 4.04
CA ARG A 38 0.99 -8.31 3.80
C ARG A 38 0.91 -6.84 4.16
N HIS A 39 1.65 -6.43 5.18
CA HIS A 39 1.86 -5.00 5.46
C HIS A 39 3.16 -4.57 4.78
N GLU A 40 3.18 -3.33 4.29
CA GLU A 40 4.37 -2.77 3.66
C GLU A 40 4.49 -1.28 3.91
N LEU A 41 5.70 -0.84 4.25
CA LEU A 41 6.11 0.56 4.24
C LEU A 41 7.04 0.80 3.05
N LEU A 42 6.74 1.84 2.27
CA LEU A 42 7.60 2.36 1.22
C LEU A 42 8.23 3.67 1.70
N ALA A 43 9.54 3.64 1.97
CA ALA A 43 10.28 4.84 2.33
C ALA A 43 10.94 5.45 1.09
N LEU A 44 10.64 6.72 0.84
CA LEU A 44 11.05 7.47 -0.36
C LEU A 44 12.00 8.63 -0.04
N HIS A 45 12.59 8.64 1.16
CA HIS A 45 13.44 9.74 1.63
C HIS A 45 14.78 9.84 0.88
N GLN A 46 15.28 8.74 0.29
CA GLN A 46 16.43 8.78 -0.61
C GLN A 46 15.90 8.98 -2.04
N ALA A 47 16.30 10.08 -2.68
CA ALA A 47 15.86 10.39 -4.04
C ALA A 47 16.18 9.25 -5.00
N LEU A 48 15.19 8.81 -5.78
CA LEU A 48 15.32 7.76 -6.79
C LEU A 48 15.86 6.42 -6.25
N ASN A 49 15.70 6.16 -4.95
CA ASN A 49 16.18 4.94 -4.29
C ASN A 49 15.12 4.42 -3.30
N PRO A 50 14.05 3.79 -3.80
CA PRO A 50 12.92 3.33 -2.97
C PRO A 50 13.34 2.20 -2.03
N GLN A 51 12.82 2.22 -0.81
CA GLN A 51 13.06 1.18 0.20
C GLN A 51 11.73 0.55 0.62
N PHE A 52 11.57 -0.74 0.32
CA PHE A 52 10.39 -1.53 0.67
C PHE A 52 10.66 -2.34 1.94
N TYR A 53 9.79 -2.18 2.93
CA TYR A 53 9.82 -2.95 4.19
C TYR A 53 8.50 -3.71 4.29
N ALA A 54 8.54 -5.02 4.05
CA ALA A 54 7.34 -5.83 3.92
C ALA A 54 7.39 -7.08 4.78
N GLU A 55 6.29 -7.35 5.46
CA GLU A 55 6.09 -8.53 6.31
C GLU A 55 4.73 -9.16 6.03
N CYS A 56 4.66 -10.47 6.22
CA CYS A 56 3.46 -11.26 6.02
C CYS A 56 3.03 -11.98 7.29
N ALA A 57 1.72 -12.12 7.50
CA ALA A 57 1.13 -12.99 8.51
C ALA A 57 0.05 -13.87 7.86
N GLN A 58 -0.16 -15.06 8.43
CA GLN A 58 -1.22 -15.97 8.00
C GLN A 58 -2.47 -15.72 8.86
N ILE A 59 -3.62 -15.60 8.22
CA ILE A 59 -4.90 -15.41 8.90
C ILE A 59 -5.96 -16.37 8.35
N VAL A 60 -6.91 -16.74 9.21
CA VAL A 60 -8.13 -17.45 8.82
C VAL A 60 -9.27 -16.45 8.85
N VAL A 61 -9.79 -16.09 7.68
CA VAL A 61 -10.95 -15.20 7.55
C VAL A 61 -12.21 -16.05 7.73
N SER A 62 -13.01 -15.71 8.74
CA SER A 62 -14.34 -16.28 8.98
C SER A 62 -15.44 -15.33 8.53
N GLY A 63 -16.67 -15.83 8.42
CA GLY A 63 -17.85 -15.04 8.10
C GLY A 63 -18.70 -15.69 7.01
N SER A 64 -19.60 -14.91 6.42
CA SER A 64 -20.52 -15.36 5.37
C SER A 64 -20.36 -14.56 4.07
N GLY A 65 -19.25 -13.84 3.91
CA GLY A 65 -18.92 -13.17 2.66
C GLY A 65 -18.77 -14.17 1.50
N SER A 66 -18.92 -13.69 0.27
CA SER A 66 -18.79 -14.49 -0.95
C SER A 66 -18.01 -13.77 -2.06
N ALA A 67 -17.61 -12.52 -1.82
CA ALA A 67 -16.89 -11.71 -2.79
C ALA A 67 -15.40 -12.05 -2.81
N GLN A 68 -14.81 -11.86 -3.98
CA GLN A 68 -13.38 -11.96 -4.23
C GLN A 68 -12.95 -10.79 -5.12
N PRO A 69 -11.80 -10.15 -4.86
CA PRO A 69 -11.23 -9.19 -5.79
C PRO A 69 -10.90 -9.86 -7.14
N THR A 70 -11.12 -9.14 -8.24
CA THR A 70 -10.80 -9.62 -9.60
C THR A 70 -10.11 -8.51 -10.41
N GLY A 71 -9.49 -8.87 -11.54
CA GLY A 71 -8.93 -7.91 -12.49
C GLY A 71 -7.98 -6.89 -11.85
N ASP A 72 -8.30 -5.60 -11.99
CA ASP A 72 -7.50 -4.45 -11.52
C ASP A 72 -7.22 -4.39 -10.00
N PHE A 73 -7.80 -5.29 -9.21
CA PHE A 73 -7.53 -5.43 -7.78
C PHE A 73 -6.41 -6.43 -7.46
N LEU A 74 -5.97 -7.22 -8.44
CA LEU A 74 -4.97 -8.27 -8.28
C LEU A 74 -3.66 -7.88 -8.97
N ALA A 75 -2.54 -8.23 -8.35
CA ALA A 75 -1.21 -8.06 -8.91
C ALA A 75 -0.23 -9.11 -8.36
N ASN A 76 0.83 -9.37 -9.13
CA ASN A 76 1.92 -10.25 -8.68
C ASN A 76 2.94 -9.47 -7.83
N ILE A 77 3.55 -10.19 -6.89
CA ILE A 77 4.69 -9.70 -6.08
C ILE A 77 5.84 -10.71 -6.29
N PRO A 78 6.95 -10.33 -6.98
CA PRO A 78 7.22 -9.02 -7.57
C PRO A 78 6.39 -8.74 -8.85
N GLY A 79 6.10 -7.46 -9.11
CA GLY A 79 5.43 -7.02 -10.34
C GLY A 79 4.58 -5.74 -10.19
N TYR A 80 3.90 -5.58 -9.06
CA TYR A 80 2.99 -4.44 -8.81
C TYR A 80 3.69 -3.07 -8.70
N ALA A 81 5.00 -3.04 -8.41
CA ALA A 81 5.81 -1.84 -8.16
C ALA A 81 7.01 -1.77 -9.12
N SER A 82 6.72 -1.52 -10.40
CA SER A 82 7.77 -1.35 -11.43
C SER A 82 8.61 -0.10 -11.17
N GLN A 83 9.89 -0.12 -11.54
CA GLN A 83 10.75 1.08 -11.45
C GLN A 83 10.27 2.24 -12.34
N ASN A 84 9.46 1.96 -13.37
CA ASN A 84 8.86 2.99 -14.22
C ASN A 84 7.56 3.59 -13.63
N ASP A 85 7.09 3.09 -12.49
CA ASP A 85 5.92 3.65 -11.80
C ASP A 85 6.28 5.02 -11.20
N PRO A 86 5.49 6.07 -11.46
CA PRO A 86 5.77 7.43 -10.96
C PRO A 86 5.72 7.54 -9.44
N GLY A 87 5.18 6.53 -8.74
CA GLY A 87 5.18 6.43 -7.28
C GLY A 87 6.38 5.69 -6.68
N ILE A 88 7.28 5.15 -7.51
CA ILE A 88 8.46 4.36 -7.09
C ILE A 88 9.76 5.15 -7.20
N MET A 89 10.10 5.63 -8.40
CA MET A 89 11.32 6.42 -8.62
C MET A 89 11.04 7.91 -8.38
N VAL A 90 10.83 8.27 -7.12
CA VAL A 90 10.43 9.62 -6.70
C VAL A 90 11.63 10.41 -6.19
N ASN A 91 11.68 11.70 -6.51
CA ASN A 91 12.58 12.65 -5.85
C ASN A 91 11.77 13.65 -5.01
N THR A 92 11.54 13.31 -3.74
CA THR A 92 10.74 14.12 -2.81
C THR A 92 11.30 15.53 -2.54
N TYR A 93 12.55 15.80 -2.94
CA TYR A 93 13.20 17.09 -2.76
C TYR A 93 13.04 18.03 -3.97
N ALA A 94 12.95 17.46 -5.18
CA ALA A 94 12.87 18.23 -6.42
C ALA A 94 11.47 18.24 -7.04
N ASP A 95 10.69 17.18 -6.83
CA ASP A 95 9.36 17.03 -7.43
C ASP A 95 8.33 17.91 -6.70
N GLN A 96 7.75 18.85 -7.42
CA GLN A 96 6.73 19.77 -6.90
C GLN A 96 5.30 19.21 -7.04
N SER A 97 5.15 17.89 -7.24
CA SER A 97 3.83 17.28 -7.39
C SER A 97 2.99 17.53 -6.14
N LYS A 98 1.78 18.04 -6.35
CA LYS A 98 0.80 18.29 -5.28
C LYS A 98 0.11 17.02 -4.81
N THR A 99 0.27 15.92 -5.53
CA THR A 99 -0.35 14.64 -5.21
C THR A 99 0.62 13.49 -5.42
N TYR A 100 0.61 12.53 -4.50
CA TYR A 100 1.28 11.25 -4.68
C TYR A 100 0.26 10.13 -4.91
N THR A 101 0.53 9.33 -5.95
CA THR A 101 -0.20 8.09 -6.25
C THR A 101 0.68 6.92 -5.79
N PRO A 102 0.25 6.16 -4.77
CA PRO A 102 0.96 4.94 -4.39
C PRO A 102 1.00 3.93 -5.55
N PRO A 103 2.08 3.14 -5.66
CA PRO A 103 2.18 2.07 -6.66
C PRO A 103 1.16 0.96 -6.39
N GLY A 104 0.92 0.14 -7.41
CA GLY A 104 0.11 -1.07 -7.29
C GLY A 104 -1.37 -0.90 -7.67
N PRO A 105 -2.17 -1.98 -7.49
CA PRO A 105 -3.56 -2.01 -7.89
C PRO A 105 -4.44 -1.07 -7.05
N LYS A 106 -5.68 -0.87 -7.48
CA LYS A 106 -6.69 -0.13 -6.71
C LYS A 106 -6.96 -0.85 -5.39
N VAL A 107 -7.33 -0.10 -4.36
CA VAL A 107 -7.79 -0.66 -3.08
C VAL A 107 -9.14 -1.35 -3.30
N TRP A 108 -9.23 -2.64 -2.99
CA TRP A 108 -10.49 -3.37 -2.93
C TRP A 108 -11.15 -3.18 -1.57
N THR A 109 -12.38 -2.69 -1.54
CA THR A 109 -13.09 -2.33 -0.30
C THR A 109 -14.14 -3.35 0.14
N GLY A 110 -14.29 -4.45 -0.61
CA GLY A 110 -15.36 -5.42 -0.42
C GLY A 110 -16.40 -5.42 -1.53
#